data_AF-A0A3G6ZJ22-F1
#
_entry.id   AF-A0A3G6ZJ22-F1
#
_cell.length_a   1.000
_cell.length_b   1.000
_cell.length_c   1.000
_cell.angle_alpha   90.00
_cell.angle_beta   90.00
_cell.angle_gamma   90.00
#
_symmetry.space_group_name_H-M   'P 1'
#
loop_
_entity.id
_entity.type
_entity.pdbx_description
1 polymer ?
#
loop_
_entity_poly.entity_id
_entity_poly.type
_entity_poly.pdbx_seq_one_letter_code
_entity_poly.pdbx_strand_id
1 'polypeptide(L)'
;MAVDVTVVGGGISGLACARAVTVGGLSVRVLDRGRRVGGRLSSRTLWGRPVDLGASYFVSDDSDFDSVVRAWADRGLARPWTDTFAVIDADGEQTRKKGPMRWAAPRGLRSLAVDLAEGLDVRTEHTVERVEPHRIDGDEAGEVVLAMPGPQAARLIDVAPGGELAWEPVIAVALRWDSRQWPIDFHGAFVDADPDVSFIADDGDRRGDAAPVLVVHTAAERARRHLHDPATAIPPVLDAVRRLLRIDAEPAVTFAHRWTFARPVETTGAPFFRTPGLSACGDAWGDRAAVRTAWGSGHALGKALAET
;
A
#
# COMPACT_ATOMS: atom_id res chain seq x y z
N MET A 1 -16.47 1.74 -26.77
CA MET A 1 -16.12 0.39 -27.26
C MET A 1 -15.76 -0.43 -26.04
N ALA A 2 -16.37 -1.61 -25.90
CA ALA A 2 -16.05 -2.56 -24.84
C ALA A 2 -14.61 -3.03 -25.00
N VAL A 3 -13.91 -3.23 -23.89
CA VAL A 3 -12.59 -3.85 -23.80
C VAL A 3 -12.76 -5.30 -23.37
N ASP A 4 -11.74 -6.14 -23.57
CA ASP A 4 -11.79 -7.55 -23.17
C ASP A 4 -11.79 -7.69 -21.64
N VAL A 5 -11.06 -6.82 -20.95
CA VAL A 5 -10.97 -6.81 -19.47
C VAL A 5 -11.12 -5.39 -18.92
N THR A 6 -11.97 -5.22 -17.90
CA THR A 6 -12.03 -3.99 -17.11
C THR A 6 -11.58 -4.23 -15.67
N VAL A 7 -10.51 -3.55 -15.26
CA VAL A 7 -9.97 -3.60 -13.90
C VAL A 7 -10.47 -2.41 -13.09
N VAL A 8 -11.16 -2.66 -11.99
CA VAL A 8 -11.59 -1.63 -11.03
C VAL A 8 -10.58 -1.59 -9.88
N GLY A 9 -9.82 -0.49 -9.80
CA GLY A 9 -8.77 -0.25 -8.82
C GLY A 9 -7.38 -0.13 -9.45
N GLY A 10 -6.84 1.08 -9.50
CA GLY A 10 -5.48 1.40 -9.97
C GLY A 10 -4.42 1.24 -8.88
N GLY A 11 -4.58 0.26 -7.99
CA GLY A 11 -3.53 -0.19 -7.07
C GLY A 11 -2.49 -1.07 -7.77
N ILE A 12 -1.43 -1.46 -7.07
CA ILE A 12 -0.38 -2.31 -7.65
C ILE A 12 -0.91 -3.65 -8.20
N SER A 13 -1.91 -4.25 -7.54
CA SER A 13 -2.55 -5.49 -8.01
C SER A 13 -3.31 -5.28 -9.33
N GLY A 14 -4.13 -4.24 -9.42
CA GLY A 14 -4.89 -3.96 -10.64
C GLY A 14 -3.99 -3.60 -11.81
N LEU A 15 -2.94 -2.83 -11.56
CA LEU A 15 -1.95 -2.48 -12.59
C LEU A 15 -1.13 -3.70 -13.04
N ALA A 16 -0.74 -4.59 -12.11
CA ALA A 16 -0.07 -5.84 -12.46
C ALA A 16 -0.96 -6.76 -13.30
N CYS A 17 -2.26 -6.85 -12.97
CA CYS A 17 -3.26 -7.56 -13.76
C CYS A 17 -3.37 -6.98 -15.17
N ALA A 18 -3.58 -5.67 -15.28
CA ALA A 18 -3.72 -5.00 -16.57
C ALA A 18 -2.48 -5.15 -17.47
N ARG A 19 -1.27 -5.10 -16.88
CA ARG A 19 -0.03 -5.39 -17.61
C ARG A 19 0.00 -6.81 -18.15
N ALA A 20 -0.32 -7.81 -17.32
CA ALA A 20 -0.32 -9.21 -17.74
C ALA A 20 -1.35 -9.47 -18.84
N VAL A 21 -2.56 -8.90 -18.74
CA VAL A 21 -3.60 -8.96 -19.78
C VAL A 21 -3.12 -8.34 -21.09
N THR A 22 -2.50 -7.17 -21.04
CA THR A 22 -1.96 -6.48 -22.22
C THR A 22 -0.85 -7.30 -22.90
N VAL A 23 0.05 -7.90 -22.11
CA VAL A 23 1.10 -8.80 -22.63
C VAL A 23 0.49 -10.03 -23.31
N GLY A 24 -0.66 -10.49 -22.82
CA GLY A 24 -1.47 -11.54 -23.44
C GLY A 24 -2.19 -11.13 -24.73
N GLY A 25 -2.08 -9.87 -25.16
CA GLY A 25 -2.69 -9.37 -26.40
C GLY A 25 -4.15 -8.93 -26.28
N LEU A 26 -4.71 -8.94 -25.07
CA LEU A 26 -6.07 -8.49 -24.81
C LEU A 26 -6.11 -6.98 -24.51
N SER A 27 -7.22 -6.34 -24.89
CA SER A 27 -7.50 -4.96 -24.54
C SER A 27 -7.95 -4.84 -23.08
N VAL A 28 -7.42 -3.83 -22.38
CA VAL A 28 -7.73 -3.61 -20.96
C VAL A 28 -7.97 -2.14 -20.65
N ARG A 29 -8.92 -1.87 -19.75
CA ARG A 29 -9.13 -0.56 -19.13
C ARG A 29 -9.01 -0.67 -17.63
N VAL A 30 -8.34 0.30 -17.00
CA VAL A 30 -8.29 0.44 -15.54
C VAL A 30 -9.13 1.64 -15.11
N LEU A 31 -10.04 1.43 -14.17
CA LEU A 31 -10.88 2.47 -13.57
C LEU A 31 -10.43 2.70 -12.12
N ASP A 32 -10.15 3.94 -11.74
CA ASP A 32 -9.80 4.29 -10.36
C ASP A 32 -10.55 5.56 -9.91
N ARG A 33 -11.21 5.49 -8.76
CA ARG A 33 -11.93 6.65 -8.19
C ARG A 33 -11.02 7.78 -7.74
N GLY A 34 -9.74 7.48 -7.48
CA GLY A 34 -8.76 8.44 -7.00
C GLY A 34 -8.26 9.35 -8.10
N ARG A 35 -7.78 10.54 -7.71
CA ARG A 35 -7.17 11.50 -8.64
C ARG A 35 -5.92 10.99 -9.36
N ARG A 36 -5.26 9.98 -8.79
CA ARG A 36 -4.04 9.35 -9.31
C ARG A 36 -3.99 7.90 -8.83
N VAL A 37 -3.47 7.01 -9.68
CA VAL A 37 -3.21 5.60 -9.35
C VAL A 37 -2.23 5.41 -8.20
N GLY A 38 -2.29 4.24 -7.58
CA GLY A 38 -1.34 3.76 -6.59
C GLY A 38 -1.98 3.22 -5.31
N GLY A 39 -3.25 3.53 -5.04
CA GLY A 39 -3.95 3.05 -3.84
C GLY A 39 -3.13 3.24 -2.56
N ARG A 40 -2.83 2.15 -1.86
CA ARG A 40 -2.03 2.13 -0.62
C ARG A 40 -0.53 2.35 -0.81
N LEU A 41 -0.03 2.43 -2.05
CA LEU A 41 1.29 2.97 -2.36
C LEU A 41 1.29 4.50 -2.49
N SER A 42 0.16 5.16 -2.23
CA SER A 42 0.07 6.59 -2.42
C SER A 42 1.04 7.39 -1.54
N SER A 43 1.67 8.37 -2.18
CA SER A 43 2.40 9.47 -1.55
C SER A 43 1.54 10.73 -1.55
N ARG A 44 1.74 11.58 -0.54
CA ARG A 44 1.24 12.96 -0.51
C ARG A 44 2.42 13.92 -0.52
N THR A 45 2.30 15.04 -1.23
CA THR A 45 3.28 16.13 -1.11
C THR A 45 2.99 16.87 0.18
N LEU A 46 3.87 16.70 1.16
CA LEU A 46 3.84 17.42 2.44
C LEU A 46 5.14 18.21 2.55
N TRP A 47 5.04 19.47 2.94
CA TRP A 47 6.21 20.31 3.23
C TRP A 47 7.23 20.38 2.08
N GLY A 48 6.74 20.43 0.83
CA GLY A 48 7.58 20.52 -0.37
C GLY A 48 8.19 19.19 -0.82
N ARG A 49 7.92 18.07 -0.16
CA ARG A 49 8.47 16.75 -0.52
C ARG A 49 7.40 15.65 -0.54
N PRO A 50 7.58 14.56 -1.31
CA PRO A 50 6.74 13.39 -1.16
C PRO A 50 6.92 12.75 0.22
N VAL A 51 5.83 12.31 0.84
CA VAL A 51 5.80 11.51 2.07
C VAL A 51 4.89 10.30 1.81
N ASP A 52 5.38 9.09 2.05
CA ASP A 52 4.56 7.89 1.84
C ASP A 52 3.82 7.59 3.14
N LEU A 53 2.50 7.61 3.07
CA LEU A 53 1.63 7.49 4.24
C LEU A 53 0.99 6.10 4.32
N GLY A 54 1.17 5.25 3.30
CA GLY A 54 0.64 3.90 3.23
C GLY A 54 1.73 2.87 3.46
N ALA A 55 2.07 2.06 2.46
CA ALA A 55 3.26 1.22 2.57
C ALA A 55 4.51 2.09 2.82
N SER A 56 5.38 1.67 3.73
CA SER A 56 6.66 2.39 3.98
C SER A 56 7.81 1.80 3.13
N TYR A 57 7.71 0.50 2.83
CA TYR A 57 8.66 -0.28 2.05
C TYR A 57 7.97 -1.45 1.36
N PHE A 58 8.71 -2.15 0.52
CA PHE A 58 8.33 -3.47 0.01
C PHE A 58 9.54 -4.40 0.08
N VAL A 59 9.29 -5.70 -0.06
CA VAL A 59 10.33 -6.73 -0.11
C VAL A 59 10.19 -7.43 -1.45
N SER A 60 11.32 -7.81 -2.03
CA SER A 60 11.38 -8.75 -3.13
C SER A 60 11.99 -10.06 -2.63
N ASP A 61 11.46 -11.16 -3.14
CA ASP A 61 12.00 -12.52 -3.08
C ASP A 61 12.19 -12.99 -4.52
N ASP A 62 13.01 -13.99 -4.80
CA ASP A 62 13.33 -14.50 -6.16
C ASP A 62 12.11 -15.02 -6.95
N SER A 63 11.19 -14.12 -7.27
CA SER A 63 9.90 -14.30 -7.93
C SER A 63 9.83 -13.37 -9.15
N ASP A 64 8.77 -13.48 -9.94
CA ASP A 64 8.54 -12.58 -11.09
C ASP A 64 8.55 -11.10 -10.66
N PHE A 65 8.13 -10.82 -9.42
CA PHE A 65 8.16 -9.47 -8.86
C PHE A 65 9.58 -8.92 -8.72
N ASP A 66 10.57 -9.75 -8.40
CA ASP A 66 11.94 -9.30 -8.22
C ASP A 66 12.58 -8.81 -9.52
N SER A 67 12.22 -9.40 -10.66
CA SER A 67 12.60 -8.86 -11.98
C SER A 67 12.06 -7.45 -12.20
N VAL A 68 10.82 -7.17 -11.76
CA VAL A 68 10.24 -5.82 -11.81
C VAL A 68 10.98 -4.87 -10.87
N VAL A 69 11.32 -5.33 -9.67
CA VAL A 69 12.07 -4.52 -8.68
C VAL A 69 13.47 -4.19 -9.17
N ARG A 70 14.19 -5.13 -9.78
CA ARG A 70 15.50 -4.89 -10.42
C ARG A 70 15.38 -3.85 -11.55
N ALA A 71 14.38 -3.99 -12.42
CA ALA A 71 14.12 -3.01 -13.49
C ALA A 71 13.74 -1.61 -12.95
N TRP A 72 13.08 -1.52 -11.79
CA TRP A 72 12.89 -0.24 -11.09
C TRP A 72 14.19 0.30 -10.52
N ALA A 73 15.04 -0.54 -9.96
CA ALA A 73 16.33 -0.13 -9.40
C ALA A 73 17.26 0.42 -10.49
N ASP A 74 17.36 -0.25 -11.63
CA ASP A 74 18.18 0.15 -12.77
C ASP A 74 17.76 1.53 -13.33
N ARG A 75 16.48 1.86 -13.22
CA ARG A 75 15.92 3.16 -13.63
C ARG A 75 15.88 4.20 -12.51
N GLY A 76 16.43 3.89 -11.34
CA GLY A 76 16.46 4.79 -10.18
C GLY A 76 15.09 5.03 -9.53
N LEU A 77 14.10 4.19 -9.80
CA LEU A 77 12.75 4.26 -9.22
C LEU A 77 12.69 3.62 -7.84
N ALA A 78 13.49 2.58 -7.62
CA ALA A 78 13.62 1.86 -6.37
C ALA A 78 15.09 1.84 -5.91
N ARG A 79 15.31 1.70 -4.61
CA ARG A 79 16.64 1.47 -4.03
C ARG A 79 16.57 0.52 -2.84
N PRO A 80 17.65 -0.22 -2.53
CA PRO A 80 17.80 -0.85 -1.24
C PRO A 80 17.73 0.21 -0.14
N TRP A 81 16.92 -0.06 0.88
CA TRP A 81 16.80 0.79 2.06
C TRP A 81 17.57 0.17 3.23
N THR A 82 17.10 -0.97 3.73
CA THR A 82 17.76 -1.67 4.83
C THR A 82 17.27 -3.11 4.96
N ASP A 83 18.11 -4.00 5.45
CA ASP A 83 17.72 -5.34 5.89
C ASP A 83 17.46 -5.42 7.40
N THR A 84 17.76 -4.36 8.15
CA THR A 84 17.77 -4.36 9.61
C THR A 84 16.89 -3.24 10.17
N PHE A 85 15.95 -3.61 11.03
CA PHE A 85 15.14 -2.65 11.79
C PHE A 85 15.38 -2.78 13.28
N ALA A 86 15.06 -1.70 13.99
CA ALA A 86 14.87 -1.78 15.43
C ALA A 86 13.58 -2.57 15.75
N VAL A 87 13.57 -3.19 16.92
CA VAL A 87 12.37 -3.68 17.58
C VAL A 87 12.35 -3.03 18.94
N ILE A 88 11.29 -2.26 19.21
CA ILE A 88 11.13 -1.49 20.44
C ILE A 88 9.99 -2.12 21.22
N ASP A 89 10.23 -2.50 22.47
CA ASP A 89 9.16 -2.95 23.35
C ASP A 89 8.37 -1.78 23.97
N ALA A 90 7.38 -2.10 24.78
CA ALA A 90 6.54 -1.09 25.44
C ALA A 90 7.32 -0.18 26.40
N ASP A 91 8.45 -0.64 26.95
CA ASP A 91 9.30 0.10 27.88
C ASP A 91 10.34 0.98 27.15
N GLY A 92 10.45 0.83 25.83
CA GLY A 92 11.39 1.58 24.99
C GLY A 92 12.77 0.93 24.89
N GLU A 93 12.94 -0.32 25.33
CA GLU A 93 14.16 -1.08 25.07
C GLU A 93 14.24 -1.43 23.58
N GLN A 94 15.42 -1.23 22.98
CA GLN A 94 15.60 -1.39 21.55
C GLN A 94 16.58 -2.52 21.25
N THR A 95 16.11 -3.49 20.46
CA THR A 95 16.97 -4.51 19.85
C THR A 95 17.02 -4.32 18.33
N ARG A 96 17.98 -4.95 17.66
CA ARG A 96 18.05 -4.95 16.19
C ARG A 96 17.69 -6.31 15.64
N LYS A 97 16.83 -6.33 14.63
CA LYS A 97 16.39 -7.54 13.95
C LYS A 97 16.69 -7.47 12.47
N LYS A 98 17.57 -8.36 12.01
CA LYS A 98 17.82 -8.59 10.59
C LYS A 98 16.63 -9.32 9.96
N GLY A 99 16.31 -8.99 8.73
CA GLY A 99 15.26 -9.60 7.93
C GLY A 99 15.58 -9.54 6.44
N PRO A 100 14.58 -9.65 5.55
CA PRO A 100 14.79 -9.48 4.12
C PRO A 100 15.19 -8.04 3.79
N MET A 101 15.86 -7.86 2.65
CA MET A 101 16.13 -6.53 2.12
C MET A 101 14.81 -5.80 1.85
N ARG A 102 14.66 -4.63 2.45
CA ARG A 102 13.54 -3.74 2.22
C ARG A 102 13.93 -2.70 1.19
N TRP A 103 13.05 -2.49 0.24
CA TRP A 103 13.21 -1.52 -0.82
C TRP A 103 12.32 -0.31 -0.57
N ALA A 104 12.84 0.85 -0.98
CA ALA A 104 12.13 2.12 -0.96
C ALA A 104 12.16 2.76 -2.34
N ALA A 105 11.31 3.77 -2.54
CA ALA A 105 11.27 4.56 -3.76
C ALA A 105 11.64 6.02 -3.43
N PRO A 106 12.78 6.55 -3.90
CA PRO A 106 13.21 7.92 -3.60
C PRO A 106 12.14 8.96 -3.94
N ARG A 107 11.44 8.77 -5.06
CA ARG A 107 10.35 9.64 -5.54
C ARG A 107 8.97 9.31 -4.94
N GLY A 108 8.91 8.37 -4.00
CA GLY A 108 7.72 7.89 -3.29
C GLY A 108 7.16 6.64 -3.94
N LEU A 109 6.61 5.71 -3.15
CA LEU A 109 6.14 4.42 -3.65
C LEU A 109 5.06 4.55 -4.74
N ARG A 110 4.34 5.68 -4.80
CA ARG A 110 3.39 5.96 -5.89
C ARG A 110 4.09 5.97 -7.25
N SER A 111 5.36 6.35 -7.33
CA SER A 111 6.09 6.35 -8.61
C SER A 111 6.16 4.96 -9.25
N LEU A 112 6.16 3.90 -8.44
CA LEU A 112 6.16 2.52 -8.94
C LEU A 112 4.82 2.13 -9.57
N ALA A 113 3.71 2.60 -8.98
CA ALA A 113 2.39 2.42 -9.58
C ALA A 113 2.21 3.27 -10.85
N VAL A 114 2.73 4.50 -10.86
CA VAL A 114 2.72 5.35 -12.07
C VAL A 114 3.50 4.70 -13.21
N ASP A 115 4.65 4.10 -12.89
CA ASP A 115 5.45 3.34 -13.85
C ASP A 115 4.68 2.12 -14.41
N LEU A 116 4.01 1.35 -13.56
CA LEU A 116 3.16 0.25 -14.02
C LEU A 116 1.95 0.72 -14.82
N ALA A 117 1.53 1.97 -14.71
CA ALA A 117 0.41 2.53 -15.47
C ALA A 117 0.82 3.03 -16.87
N GLU A 118 2.11 3.23 -17.14
CA GLU A 118 2.58 3.85 -18.39
C GLU A 118 2.17 3.05 -19.65
N GLY A 119 1.36 3.66 -20.52
CA GLY A 119 0.86 3.00 -21.73
C GLY A 119 -0.40 2.14 -21.55
N LEU A 120 -0.99 2.10 -20.36
CA LEU A 120 -2.32 1.50 -20.13
C LEU A 120 -3.44 2.55 -20.30
N ASP A 121 -4.65 2.14 -20.72
CA ASP A 121 -5.85 2.99 -20.66
C ASP A 121 -6.35 3.07 -19.22
N VAL A 122 -5.90 4.10 -18.50
CA VAL A 122 -6.28 4.35 -17.11
C VAL A 122 -7.20 5.56 -17.02
N ARG A 123 -8.38 5.37 -16.41
CA ARG A 123 -9.36 6.42 -16.12
C ARG A 123 -9.38 6.67 -14.60
N THR A 124 -8.73 7.75 -14.19
CA THR A 124 -8.79 8.26 -12.82
C THR A 124 -10.04 9.11 -12.60
N GLU A 125 -10.37 9.39 -11.34
CA GLU A 125 -11.59 10.14 -10.96
C GLU A 125 -12.87 9.51 -11.51
N HIS A 126 -12.84 8.19 -11.72
CA HIS A 126 -13.97 7.41 -12.20
C HIS A 126 -14.47 6.50 -11.07
N THR A 127 -15.61 6.86 -10.51
CA THR A 127 -16.25 6.08 -9.44
C THR A 127 -17.18 5.07 -10.07
N VAL A 128 -16.87 3.78 -9.86
CA VAL A 128 -17.80 2.67 -10.12
C VAL A 128 -18.75 2.54 -8.95
N GLU A 129 -20.05 2.42 -9.21
CA GLU A 129 -21.09 2.30 -8.20
C GLU A 129 -21.61 0.87 -8.06
N ARG A 130 -21.72 0.14 -9.18
CA ARG A 130 -22.21 -1.24 -9.21
C ARG A 130 -21.44 -2.10 -10.20
N VAL A 131 -21.21 -3.35 -9.82
CA VAL A 131 -20.57 -4.35 -10.67
C VAL A 131 -21.43 -5.61 -10.70
N GLU A 132 -21.56 -6.19 -11.88
CA GLU A 132 -22.19 -7.49 -12.12
C GLU A 132 -21.25 -8.28 -13.05
N PRO A 133 -21.40 -9.62 -13.17
CA PRO A 133 -20.62 -10.36 -14.15
C PRO A 133 -20.76 -9.74 -15.55
N HIS A 134 -19.62 -9.41 -16.14
CA HIS A 134 -19.49 -8.72 -17.42
C HIS A 134 -19.97 -7.26 -17.50
N ARG A 135 -20.39 -6.64 -16.39
CA ARG A 135 -20.98 -5.31 -16.41
C ARG A 135 -20.50 -4.39 -15.29
N ILE A 136 -20.37 -3.11 -15.63
CA ILE A 136 -20.05 -2.03 -14.70
C ILE A 136 -21.08 -0.92 -14.92
N ASP A 137 -21.75 -0.49 -13.84
CA ASP A 137 -22.75 0.58 -13.86
C ASP A 137 -23.85 0.40 -14.93
N GLY A 138 -24.17 -0.85 -15.27
CA GLY A 138 -25.17 -1.22 -16.28
C GLY A 138 -24.63 -1.36 -17.70
N ASP A 139 -23.37 -1.00 -17.96
CA ASP A 139 -22.72 -1.11 -19.28
C ASP A 139 -21.88 -2.39 -19.40
N GLU A 140 -21.77 -2.92 -20.63
CA GLU A 140 -20.88 -4.05 -20.96
C GLU A 140 -19.41 -3.70 -20.72
N ALA A 141 -18.69 -4.56 -20.00
CA ALA A 141 -17.34 -4.29 -19.49
C ALA A 141 -16.31 -5.42 -19.75
N GLY A 142 -16.68 -6.49 -20.46
CA GLY A 142 -15.81 -7.65 -20.65
C GLY A 142 -15.60 -8.43 -19.35
N GLU A 143 -14.45 -9.05 -19.13
CA GLU A 143 -14.13 -9.64 -17.81
C GLU A 143 -13.87 -8.52 -16.78
N VAL A 144 -14.59 -8.55 -15.64
CA VAL A 144 -14.43 -7.52 -14.60
C VAL A 144 -13.49 -8.01 -13.50
N VAL A 145 -12.49 -7.21 -13.15
CA VAL A 145 -11.54 -7.50 -12.07
C VAL A 145 -11.66 -6.47 -10.95
N LEU A 146 -12.00 -6.91 -9.74
CA LEU A 146 -11.99 -6.08 -8.54
C LEU A 146 -10.61 -6.14 -7.86
N ALA A 147 -9.83 -5.06 -7.98
CA ALA A 147 -8.47 -4.93 -7.44
C ALA A 147 -8.43 -3.99 -6.23
N MET A 148 -9.23 -4.30 -5.20
CA MET A 148 -9.44 -3.44 -4.02
C MET A 148 -9.69 -4.26 -2.74
N PRO A 149 -9.62 -3.65 -1.54
CA PRO A 149 -10.03 -4.30 -0.29
C PRO A 149 -11.42 -4.94 -0.36
N GLY A 150 -11.57 -6.12 0.24
CA GLY A 150 -12.83 -6.88 0.25
C GLY A 150 -14.07 -6.06 0.67
N PRO A 151 -14.02 -5.27 1.76
CA PRO A 151 -15.13 -4.40 2.16
C PRO A 151 -15.47 -3.28 1.17
N GLN A 152 -14.57 -2.93 0.25
CA GLN A 152 -14.85 -2.02 -0.86
C GLN A 152 -15.48 -2.77 -2.02
N ALA A 153 -14.97 -3.96 -2.36
CA ALA A 153 -15.57 -4.83 -3.36
C ALA A 153 -17.02 -5.19 -3.01
N ALA A 154 -17.29 -5.54 -1.75
CA ALA A 154 -18.63 -5.88 -1.26
C ALA A 154 -19.66 -4.75 -1.42
N ARG A 155 -19.22 -3.49 -1.50
CA ARG A 155 -20.13 -2.35 -1.76
C ARG A 155 -20.57 -2.28 -3.23
N LEU A 156 -19.82 -2.91 -4.13
CA LEU A 156 -20.08 -2.89 -5.57
C LEU A 156 -20.88 -4.11 -6.04
N ILE A 157 -20.70 -5.26 -5.37
CA ILE A 157 -21.28 -6.55 -5.78
C ILE A 157 -22.13 -7.22 -4.67
N ASP A 158 -22.43 -6.52 -3.58
CA ASP A 158 -23.19 -6.98 -2.41
C ASP A 158 -22.55 -8.12 -1.58
N VAL A 159 -21.40 -8.68 -2.00
CA VAL A 159 -20.64 -9.72 -1.29
C VAL A 159 -19.13 -9.51 -1.39
N ALA A 160 -18.35 -9.87 -0.37
CA ALA A 160 -16.89 -9.82 -0.44
C ALA A 160 -16.34 -11.04 -1.22
N PRO A 161 -15.61 -10.85 -2.34
CA PRO A 161 -14.93 -11.97 -2.99
C PRO A 161 -13.94 -12.63 -2.03
N GLY A 162 -14.02 -13.96 -1.91
CA GLY A 162 -13.16 -14.72 -0.98
C GLY A 162 -13.63 -14.74 0.47
N GLY A 163 -14.82 -14.23 0.76
CA GLY A 163 -15.43 -14.24 2.10
C GLY A 163 -15.18 -12.96 2.90
N GLU A 164 -15.81 -12.90 4.07
CA GLU A 164 -15.72 -11.76 4.99
C GLU A 164 -14.43 -11.81 5.82
N LEU A 165 -13.35 -11.29 5.26
CA LEU A 165 -12.10 -11.12 6.00
C LEU A 165 -12.15 -9.86 6.88
N ALA A 166 -11.59 -9.95 8.08
CA ALA A 166 -11.38 -8.78 8.93
C ALA A 166 -10.26 -7.88 8.38
N TRP A 167 -10.42 -6.56 8.52
CA TRP A 167 -9.44 -5.56 8.08
C TRP A 167 -9.05 -4.65 9.24
N GLU A 168 -7.77 -4.34 9.31
CA GLU A 168 -7.25 -3.40 10.29
C GLU A 168 -7.16 -1.98 9.70
N PRO A 169 -7.66 -0.98 10.45
CA PRO A 169 -7.38 0.39 10.12
C PRO A 169 -6.00 0.81 10.64
N VAL A 170 -5.42 1.80 9.96
CA VAL A 170 -4.22 2.50 10.39
C VAL A 170 -4.44 4.00 10.21
N ILE A 171 -3.95 4.80 11.16
CA ILE A 171 -3.69 6.21 10.93
C ILE A 171 -2.18 6.37 10.76
N ALA A 172 -1.77 6.94 9.64
CA ALA A 172 -0.39 7.31 9.41
C ALA A 172 -0.18 8.75 9.88
N VAL A 173 0.73 8.95 10.82
CA VAL A 173 1.11 10.25 11.35
C VAL A 173 2.50 10.59 10.83
N ALA A 174 2.61 11.67 10.05
CA ALA A 174 3.88 12.24 9.64
C ALA A 174 4.29 13.33 10.63
N LEU A 175 5.52 13.24 11.14
CA LEU A 175 6.10 14.17 12.10
C LEU A 175 7.37 14.75 11.49
N ARG A 176 7.48 16.08 11.40
CA ARG A 176 8.66 16.77 10.89
C ARG A 176 9.25 17.69 11.95
N TRP A 177 10.56 17.61 12.14
CA TRP A 177 11.35 18.54 12.96
C TRP A 177 12.17 19.49 12.07
N ASP A 178 12.79 20.50 12.68
CA ASP A 178 13.73 21.39 11.98
C ASP A 178 15.07 20.70 11.70
N SER A 179 15.48 19.79 12.59
CA SER A 179 16.65 18.94 12.44
C SER A 179 16.33 17.52 12.94
N ARG A 180 17.10 16.53 12.48
CA ARG A 180 16.94 15.13 12.87
C ARG A 180 17.13 14.98 14.39
N GLN A 181 16.22 14.26 15.04
CA GLN A 181 16.23 14.05 16.50
C GLN A 181 16.56 12.61 16.93
N TRP A 182 16.86 11.72 15.97
CA TRP A 182 17.15 10.31 16.18
C TRP A 182 18.50 9.92 15.58
N PRO A 183 19.10 8.77 15.98
CA PRO A 183 20.36 8.30 15.41
C PRO A 183 20.32 8.14 13.88
N ILE A 184 21.47 8.36 13.23
CA ILE A 184 21.56 8.26 11.75
C ILE A 184 21.35 6.83 11.23
N ASP A 185 21.62 5.84 12.06
CA ASP A 185 21.48 4.42 11.77
C ASP A 185 20.13 3.84 12.22
N PHE A 186 19.19 4.71 12.61
CA PHE A 186 17.79 4.36 12.75
C PHE A 186 17.08 4.46 11.39
N HIS A 187 16.70 3.31 10.85
CA HIS A 187 15.93 3.23 9.61
C HIS A 187 14.43 3.13 9.91
N GLY A 188 14.05 2.18 10.74
CA GLY A 188 12.67 2.00 11.17
C GLY A 188 12.58 1.03 12.34
N ALA A 189 11.42 1.02 12.98
CA ALA A 189 11.15 0.23 14.16
C ALA A 189 9.80 -0.47 14.06
N PHE A 190 9.78 -1.77 14.33
CA PHE A 190 8.55 -2.41 14.81
C PHE A 190 8.40 -2.10 16.29
N VAL A 191 7.21 -1.68 16.70
CA VAL A 191 6.91 -1.40 18.10
C VAL A 191 6.00 -2.52 18.60
N ASP A 192 6.48 -3.25 19.60
CA ASP A 192 5.76 -4.37 20.19
C ASP A 192 4.92 -3.90 21.38
N ALA A 193 3.70 -4.40 21.46
CA ALA A 193 2.74 -4.18 22.54
C ALA A 193 2.45 -2.70 22.94
N ASP A 194 2.84 -1.70 22.14
CA ASP A 194 2.47 -0.31 22.40
C ASP A 194 1.01 -0.03 21.97
N PRO A 195 0.20 0.63 22.80
CA PRO A 195 -1.22 0.85 22.52
C PRO A 195 -1.48 1.84 21.37
N ASP A 196 -0.46 2.62 20.98
CA ASP A 196 -0.61 3.78 20.10
C ASP A 196 0.12 3.61 18.79
N VAL A 197 1.30 2.98 18.80
CA VAL A 197 2.20 2.87 17.66
C VAL A 197 2.50 1.40 17.36
N SER A 198 2.45 1.03 16.08
CA SER A 198 2.85 -0.32 15.62
C SER A 198 4.14 -0.29 14.79
N PHE A 199 4.42 0.83 14.13
CA PHE A 199 5.59 0.94 13.26
C PHE A 199 6.03 2.40 13.11
N ILE A 200 7.34 2.61 13.06
CA ILE A 200 7.97 3.91 12.80
C ILE A 200 8.94 3.74 11.62
N ALA A 201 8.89 4.63 10.64
CA ALA A 201 9.85 4.71 9.56
C ALA A 201 10.51 6.09 9.49
N ASP A 202 11.82 6.11 9.30
CA ASP A 202 12.53 7.27 8.83
C ASP A 202 12.25 7.48 7.33
N ASP A 203 11.38 8.43 7.04
CA ASP A 203 10.98 8.77 5.68
C ASP A 203 12.09 9.49 4.91
N GLY A 204 13.01 10.16 5.62
CA GLY A 204 14.15 10.84 5.01
C GLY A 204 15.24 9.86 4.58
N ASP A 205 15.59 8.93 5.45
CA ASP A 205 16.59 7.89 5.20
C ASP A 205 16.18 6.97 4.06
N ARG A 206 14.95 6.43 4.10
CA ARG A 206 14.46 5.51 3.06
C ARG A 206 14.43 6.15 1.66
N ARG A 207 14.23 7.47 1.59
CA ARG A 207 14.26 8.22 0.33
C ARG A 207 15.67 8.61 -0.09
N GLY A 208 16.58 8.76 0.87
CA GLY A 208 17.93 9.26 0.66
C GLY A 208 18.05 10.78 0.61
N ASP A 209 17.02 11.52 1.07
CA ASP A 209 17.07 12.99 1.19
C ASP A 209 17.41 13.46 2.61
N ALA A 210 17.57 12.52 3.56
CA ALA A 210 17.90 12.76 4.96
C ALA A 210 16.96 13.74 5.69
N ALA A 211 15.78 14.01 5.13
CA ALA A 211 14.83 14.93 5.72
C ALA A 211 14.45 14.48 7.15
N PRO A 212 14.29 15.40 8.10
CA PRO A 212 13.92 15.08 9.48
C PRO A 212 12.43 14.77 9.59
N VAL A 213 11.99 13.70 8.92
CA VAL A 213 10.61 13.25 8.85
C VAL A 213 10.49 11.79 9.28
N LEU A 214 9.69 11.55 10.31
CA LEU A 214 9.20 10.21 10.64
C LEU A 214 7.78 10.04 10.10
N VAL A 215 7.50 8.85 9.57
CA VAL A 215 6.12 8.39 9.34
C VAL A 215 5.84 7.25 10.30
N VAL A 216 4.76 7.38 11.05
CA VAL A 216 4.39 6.50 12.14
C VAL A 216 3.04 5.89 11.83
N HIS A 217 2.93 4.58 11.92
CA HIS A 217 1.66 3.87 11.82
C HIS A 217 1.15 3.54 13.20
N THR A 218 -0.10 3.89 13.46
CA THR A 218 -0.74 3.57 14.73
C THR A 218 -0.93 2.07 14.92
N ALA A 219 -1.09 1.63 16.16
CA ALA A 219 -1.78 0.37 16.45
C ALA A 219 -3.23 0.41 15.91
N ALA A 220 -3.80 -0.76 15.58
CA ALA A 220 -5.13 -0.83 14.97
C ALA A 220 -6.23 -0.31 15.90
N GLU A 221 -6.16 -0.61 17.22
CA GLU A 221 -7.13 -0.09 18.19
C GLU A 221 -7.07 1.42 18.35
N ARG A 222 -5.87 2.00 18.30
CA ARG A 222 -5.71 3.46 18.24
C ARG A 222 -6.39 4.02 16.99
N ALA A 223 -6.12 3.45 15.81
CA ALA A 223 -6.76 3.91 14.58
C ALA A 223 -8.29 3.88 14.66
N ARG A 224 -8.88 2.78 15.18
CA ARG A 224 -10.34 2.60 15.31
C ARG A 224 -11.01 3.76 16.06
N ARG A 225 -10.41 4.21 17.16
CA ARG A 225 -10.94 5.31 17.99
C ARG A 225 -10.90 6.68 17.31
N HIS A 226 -10.07 6.86 16.28
CA HIS A 226 -9.83 8.15 15.63
C HIS A 226 -10.16 8.14 14.12
N LEU A 227 -10.89 7.13 13.60
CA LEU A 227 -11.25 7.07 12.18
C LEU A 227 -12.12 8.25 11.72
N HIS A 228 -12.94 8.82 12.60
CA HIS A 228 -13.79 9.95 12.26
C HIS A 228 -12.97 11.24 12.09
N ASP A 229 -12.08 11.52 13.05
CA ASP A 229 -11.15 12.65 13.03
C ASP A 229 -9.70 12.18 13.25
N PRO A 230 -8.96 11.88 12.16
CA PRO A 230 -7.61 11.32 12.25
C PRO A 230 -6.59 12.25 12.91
N ALA A 231 -6.81 13.57 12.89
CA ALA A 231 -5.89 14.54 13.50
C ALA A 231 -5.82 14.36 15.03
N THR A 232 -6.90 13.89 15.65
CA THR A 232 -6.96 13.63 17.09
C THR A 232 -6.10 12.44 17.53
N ALA A 233 -5.58 11.63 16.60
CA ALA A 233 -4.59 10.60 16.90
C ALA A 233 -3.16 11.17 17.04
N ILE A 234 -2.90 12.40 16.59
CA ILE A 234 -1.54 12.97 16.59
C ILE A 234 -0.96 13.09 18.01
N PRO A 235 -1.67 13.66 19.01
CA PRO A 235 -1.10 13.80 20.35
C PRO A 235 -0.64 12.48 20.99
N PRO A 236 -1.47 11.42 21.10
CA PRO A 236 -1.02 10.16 21.72
C PRO A 236 0.09 9.48 20.91
N VAL A 237 0.08 9.59 19.58
CA VAL A 237 1.16 9.04 18.74
C VAL A 237 2.47 9.79 18.95
N LEU A 238 2.41 11.12 19.05
CA LEU A 238 3.59 11.94 19.29
C LEU A 238 4.18 11.64 20.68
N ASP A 239 3.35 11.51 21.71
CA ASP A 239 3.78 11.14 23.06
C ASP A 239 4.48 9.77 23.06
N ALA A 240 3.92 8.78 22.37
CA ALA A 240 4.52 7.47 22.22
C ALA A 240 5.87 7.54 21.48
N VAL A 241 5.96 8.25 20.34
CA VAL A 241 7.21 8.38 19.56
C VAL A 241 8.31 9.07 20.39
N ARG A 242 7.97 10.15 21.09
CA ARG A 242 8.92 10.87 21.94
C ARG A 242 9.44 10.00 23.07
N ARG A 243 8.57 9.21 23.71
CA ARG A 243 8.97 8.24 24.74
C ARG A 243 9.86 7.13 24.16
N LEU A 244 9.42 6.47 23.09
CA LEU A 244 10.09 5.30 22.49
C LEU A 244 11.46 5.64 21.89
N LEU A 245 11.60 6.83 21.29
CA LEU A 245 12.84 7.30 20.67
C LEU A 245 13.64 8.28 21.54
N ARG A 246 13.13 8.62 22.73
CA ARG A 246 13.74 9.59 23.66
C ARG A 246 13.99 10.96 23.02
N ILE A 247 12.98 11.48 22.34
CA ILE A 247 13.00 12.78 21.66
C ILE A 247 12.31 13.83 22.55
N ASP A 248 13.09 14.80 23.03
CA ASP A 248 12.55 15.89 23.85
C ASP A 248 11.91 17.01 23.01
N ALA A 249 12.37 17.22 21.77
CA ALA A 249 11.91 18.31 20.92
C ALA A 249 10.50 18.06 20.33
N GLU A 250 9.70 19.12 20.24
CA GLU A 250 8.43 19.10 19.50
C GLU A 250 8.66 19.13 17.98
N PRO A 251 7.86 18.42 17.18
CA PRO A 251 7.91 18.55 15.73
C PRO A 251 7.42 19.95 15.32
N ALA A 252 8.10 20.55 14.35
CA ALA A 252 7.72 21.82 13.75
C ALA A 252 6.35 21.73 13.06
N VAL A 253 6.01 20.57 12.50
CA VAL A 253 4.73 20.35 11.82
C VAL A 253 4.36 18.87 11.78
N THR A 254 3.05 18.61 11.85
CA THR A 254 2.48 17.26 11.87
C THR A 254 1.38 17.09 10.82
N PHE A 255 1.09 15.86 10.46
CA PHE A 255 0.00 15.51 9.54
C PHE A 255 -0.52 14.11 9.85
N ALA A 256 -1.84 13.88 9.72
CA ALA A 256 -2.45 12.57 9.89
C ALA A 256 -3.23 12.13 8.64
N HIS A 257 -3.19 10.83 8.34
CA HIS A 257 -3.90 10.23 7.21
C HIS A 257 -4.59 8.93 7.61
N ARG A 258 -5.83 8.75 7.14
CA ARG A 258 -6.68 7.60 7.48
C ARG A 258 -6.62 6.51 6.41
N TRP A 259 -6.27 5.31 6.85
CA TRP A 259 -6.48 4.06 6.11
C TRP A 259 -7.50 3.19 6.84
N THR A 260 -8.76 3.20 6.40
CA THR A 260 -9.82 2.37 7.01
C THR A 260 -9.58 0.87 6.77
N PHE A 261 -9.05 0.53 5.60
CA PHE A 261 -8.75 -0.84 5.18
C PHE A 261 -7.27 -0.92 4.81
N ALA A 262 -6.40 -0.79 5.82
CA ALA A 262 -4.96 -0.67 5.61
C ALA A 262 -4.35 -2.02 5.20
N ARG A 263 -4.65 -3.06 5.98
CA ARG A 263 -4.22 -4.44 5.76
C ARG A 263 -5.32 -5.42 6.20
N PRO A 264 -5.50 -6.55 5.53
CA PRO A 264 -6.35 -7.61 6.04
C PRO A 264 -5.66 -8.30 7.23
N VAL A 265 -6.44 -8.77 8.20
CA VAL A 265 -5.94 -9.51 9.39
C VAL A 265 -5.46 -10.89 8.94
N GLU A 266 -6.24 -11.52 8.07
CA GLU A 266 -5.99 -12.83 7.50
C GLU A 266 -6.00 -12.73 5.98
N THR A 267 -5.37 -13.68 5.31
CA THR A 267 -5.41 -13.81 3.86
C THR A 267 -6.13 -15.09 3.46
N THR A 268 -6.62 -15.14 2.22
CA THR A 268 -7.41 -16.27 1.73
C THR A 268 -6.56 -17.53 1.48
N GLY A 269 -5.23 -17.41 1.39
CA GLY A 269 -4.34 -18.48 0.94
C GLY A 269 -4.42 -18.78 -0.57
N ALA A 270 -5.43 -18.27 -1.27
CA ALA A 270 -5.60 -18.42 -2.71
C ALA A 270 -4.91 -17.28 -3.47
N PRO A 271 -4.40 -17.52 -4.70
CA PRO A 271 -3.71 -16.49 -5.48
C PRO A 271 -4.63 -15.34 -5.95
N PHE A 272 -5.91 -15.63 -6.17
CA PHE A 272 -6.96 -14.70 -6.57
C PHE A 272 -8.33 -15.40 -6.48
N PHE A 273 -9.41 -14.66 -6.69
CA PHE A 273 -10.75 -15.20 -6.92
C PHE A 273 -11.14 -15.04 -8.39
N ARG A 274 -11.79 -16.05 -8.96
CA ARG A 274 -12.19 -16.07 -10.36
C ARG A 274 -13.53 -16.78 -10.53
N THR A 275 -14.44 -16.12 -11.22
CA THR A 275 -15.67 -16.67 -11.81
C THR A 275 -15.86 -16.05 -13.19
N PRO A 276 -16.66 -16.66 -14.09
CA PRO A 276 -16.96 -16.05 -15.39
C PRO A 276 -17.50 -14.63 -15.22
N GLY A 277 -16.86 -13.66 -15.88
CA GLY A 277 -17.26 -12.25 -15.88
C GLY A 277 -16.93 -11.45 -14.62
N LEU A 278 -16.45 -12.09 -13.55
CA LEU A 278 -16.12 -11.41 -12.30
C LEU A 278 -14.99 -12.12 -11.55
N SER A 279 -13.89 -11.40 -11.35
CA SER A 279 -12.70 -11.87 -10.64
C SER A 279 -12.22 -10.83 -9.62
N ALA A 280 -11.36 -11.22 -8.69
CA ALA A 280 -10.78 -10.32 -7.70
C ALA A 280 -9.33 -10.68 -7.36
N CYS A 281 -8.51 -9.66 -7.11
CA CYS A 281 -7.09 -9.80 -6.76
C CYS A 281 -6.63 -8.68 -5.81
N GLY A 282 -5.47 -8.86 -5.16
CA GLY A 282 -5.01 -7.92 -4.13
C GLY A 282 -4.15 -8.56 -3.04
N ASP A 283 -3.80 -7.79 -2.01
CA ASP A 283 -2.96 -8.24 -0.90
C ASP A 283 -3.64 -9.23 0.05
N ALA A 284 -4.97 -9.38 -0.03
CA ALA A 284 -5.70 -10.41 0.70
C ALA A 284 -5.54 -11.82 0.09
N TRP A 285 -4.94 -11.93 -1.10
CA TRP A 285 -4.87 -13.16 -1.89
C TRP A 285 -3.45 -13.71 -1.93
N GLY A 286 -3.18 -14.68 -1.05
CA GLY A 286 -1.89 -15.36 -0.90
C GLY A 286 -1.61 -15.69 0.56
N ASP A 287 -0.36 -15.97 0.91
CA ASP A 287 0.00 -16.43 2.26
C ASP A 287 0.02 -15.32 3.30
N ARG A 288 0.40 -14.09 2.91
CA ARG A 288 0.55 -12.95 3.81
C ARG A 288 0.30 -11.64 3.06
N ALA A 289 -0.30 -10.66 3.71
CA ALA A 289 -0.51 -9.34 3.12
C ALA A 289 0.81 -8.58 2.93
N ALA A 290 1.12 -8.22 1.70
CA ALA A 290 2.30 -7.44 1.34
C ALA A 290 2.13 -6.80 -0.05
N VAL A 291 2.99 -5.84 -0.37
CA VAL A 291 3.06 -5.24 -1.72
C VAL A 291 3.34 -6.31 -2.79
N ARG A 292 4.27 -7.24 -2.50
CA ARG A 292 4.57 -8.37 -3.40
C ARG A 292 3.35 -9.27 -3.63
N THR A 293 2.56 -9.53 -2.59
CA THR A 293 1.35 -10.36 -2.65
C THR A 293 0.30 -9.70 -3.53
N ALA A 294 0.07 -8.39 -3.35
CA ALA A 294 -0.83 -7.65 -4.22
C ALA A 294 -0.39 -7.70 -5.69
N TRP A 295 0.89 -7.43 -5.96
CA TRP A 295 1.42 -7.51 -7.32
C TRP A 295 1.26 -8.92 -7.90
N GLY A 296 1.68 -9.95 -7.17
CA GLY A 296 1.65 -11.35 -7.61
C GLY A 296 0.23 -11.86 -7.85
N SER A 297 -0.71 -11.54 -6.97
CA SER A 297 -2.13 -11.86 -7.14
C SER A 297 -2.69 -11.23 -8.42
N GLY A 298 -2.39 -9.95 -8.67
CA GLY A 298 -2.79 -9.27 -9.88
C GLY A 298 -2.18 -9.87 -11.14
N HIS A 299 -0.86 -10.10 -11.12
CA HIS A 299 -0.12 -10.68 -12.24
C HIS A 299 -0.64 -12.08 -12.61
N ALA A 300 -0.84 -12.94 -11.61
CA ALA A 300 -1.35 -14.30 -11.80
C ALA A 300 -2.77 -14.30 -12.38
N LEU A 301 -3.66 -13.43 -11.89
CA LEU A 301 -5.01 -13.31 -12.43
C LEU A 301 -4.98 -12.82 -13.89
N GLY A 302 -4.17 -11.81 -14.20
CA GLY A 302 -4.08 -11.30 -15.57
C GLY A 302 -3.57 -12.34 -16.57
N LYS A 303 -2.62 -13.20 -16.16
CA LYS A 303 -2.19 -14.35 -16.98
C LYS A 303 -3.33 -15.34 -17.21
N ALA A 304 -4.05 -15.70 -16.15
CA ALA A 304 -5.17 -16.64 -16.25
C ALA A 304 -6.31 -16.12 -17.16
N LEU A 305 -6.53 -14.80 -17.20
CA LEU A 305 -7.51 -14.18 -18.12
C LEU A 305 -7.03 -14.22 -19.57
N ALA A 306 -5.73 -14.02 -19.83
CA ALA A 306 -5.14 -14.05 -21.16
C ALA A 306 -5.09 -15.46 -21.80
N GLU A 307 -5.19 -16.51 -20.98
CA GLU A 307 -5.16 -17.91 -21.43
C GLU A 307 -6.55 -18.47 -21.80
N THR A 308 -7.60 -17.66 -21.69
CA THR A 308 -9.01 -18.06 -21.93
C THR A 308 -9.47 -17.68 -23.32
#